data_AF-A0A382SR15-F1
#
_entry.id   AF-A0A382SR15-F1
#
_cell.length_a   1.000
_cell.length_b   1.000
_cell.length_c   1.000
_cell.angle_alpha   90.00
_cell.angle_beta   90.00
_cell.angle_gamma   90.00
#
_symmetry.space_group_name_H-M   'P 1'
#
loop_
_entity.id
_entity.type
_entity.pdbx_description
1 polymer ?
#
loop_
_entity_poly.entity_id
_entity_poly.type
_entity_poly.pdbx_seq_one_letter_code
_entity_poly.pdbx_strand_id
1 'polypeptide(L)'
;MESAPLLNTGGIIFMGFYLFSLIGVGLAGRYASKENSMSDFYLAGRGMGVFVLFLTLYATQYSGNTMIGFSGRAYRQGFTTLVAVTFMCAIISLYLIYAPRLYRLSKKNGYITLGDFIQHRFKSTALTVTVAIIALIAL
;
A
#
# COMPACT_ATOMS: atom_id res chain seq x y z
N MET A 1 -18.33 36.93 -11.08
CA MET A 1 -17.97 35.68 -10.37
C MET A 1 -16.48 35.76 -10.12
N GLU A 2 -16.08 36.29 -8.96
CA GLU A 2 -14.67 36.30 -8.56
C GLU A 2 -14.25 34.85 -8.29
N SER A 3 -13.27 34.37 -9.05
CA SER A 3 -12.60 33.10 -8.80
C SER A 3 -11.70 33.28 -7.58
N ALA A 4 -12.30 33.26 -6.40
CA ALA A 4 -11.54 33.17 -5.16
C ALA A 4 -10.68 31.89 -5.22
N PRO A 5 -9.37 31.97 -4.95
CA PRO A 5 -8.52 30.79 -4.96
C PRO A 5 -9.05 29.77 -3.94
N LEU A 6 -9.14 28.50 -4.35
CA LEU A 6 -9.62 27.39 -3.50
C LEU A 6 -8.81 27.24 -2.20
N LEU A 7 -7.57 27.75 -2.18
CA LEU A 7 -6.68 27.73 -1.04
C LEU A 7 -6.20 29.15 -0.75
N ASN A 8 -6.32 29.56 0.52
CA ASN A 8 -5.68 30.77 1.03
C ASN A 8 -4.14 30.62 0.98
N THR A 9 -3.40 31.74 0.99
CA THR A 9 -1.94 31.79 1.01
C THR A 9 -1.33 30.85 2.06
N GLY A 10 -1.92 30.78 3.26
CA GLY A 10 -1.48 29.84 4.30
C GLY A 10 -1.65 28.36 3.91
N GLY A 11 -2.71 28.02 3.19
CA GLY A 11 -2.94 26.66 2.68
C GLY A 11 -1.94 26.27 1.60
N ILE A 12 -1.56 27.20 0.73
CA ILE A 12 -0.53 26.99 -0.29
C ILE A 12 0.83 26.75 0.38
N ILE A 13 1.19 27.54 1.39
CA ILE A 13 2.44 27.38 2.14
C ILE A 13 2.48 26.00 2.83
N PHE A 14 1.41 25.61 3.52
CA PHE A 14 1.32 24.30 4.17
C PHE A 14 1.46 23.15 3.16
N MET A 15 0.76 23.23 2.03
CA MET A 15 0.82 22.22 0.98
C MET A 15 2.24 22.12 0.38
N GLY A 16 2.88 23.26 0.13
CA GLY A 16 4.27 23.30 -0.32
C GLY A 16 5.19 22.60 0.67
N PHE A 17 5.13 22.98 1.95
CA PHE A 17 5.94 22.36 3.00
C PHE A 17 5.71 20.85 3.09
N TYR A 18 4.45 20.40 3.03
CA TYR A 18 4.11 18.98 3.03
C TYR A 18 4.76 18.24 1.85
N LEU A 19 4.62 18.74 0.62
CA LEU A 19 5.22 18.11 -0.56
C LEU A 19 6.75 18.08 -0.50
N PHE A 20 7.38 19.17 -0.07
CA PHE A 20 8.85 19.20 0.12
C PHE A 20 9.30 18.25 1.21
N SER A 21 8.53 18.10 2.29
CA SER A 21 8.83 17.12 3.34
C SER A 21 8.80 15.68 2.81
N LEU A 22 7.85 15.33 1.94
CA LEU A 22 7.78 14.01 1.32
C LEU A 22 8.99 13.73 0.43
N ILE A 23 9.42 14.71 -0.36
CA ILE A 23 10.65 14.61 -1.17
C ILE A 23 11.86 14.42 -0.24
N GLY A 24 11.94 15.20 0.84
CA GLY A 24 13.00 15.09 1.84
C GLY A 24 13.08 13.70 2.46
N VAL A 25 11.93 13.12 2.86
CA VAL A 25 11.85 11.74 3.37
C VAL A 25 12.29 10.73 2.31
N GLY A 26 11.88 10.91 1.05
CA GLY A 26 12.30 10.04 -0.05
C GLY A 26 13.80 10.07 -0.31
N LEU A 27 14.41 11.26 -0.28
CA LEU A 27 15.86 11.44 -0.40
C LEU A 27 16.60 10.83 0.80
N ALA A 28 16.12 11.07 2.01
CA ALA A 28 16.68 10.46 3.22
C ALA A 28 16.62 8.93 3.16
N GLY A 29 15.51 8.36 2.69
CA GLY A 29 15.37 6.93 2.45
C GLY A 29 16.37 6.40 1.42
N ARG A 30 16.59 7.14 0.33
CA ARG A 30 17.61 6.80 -0.67
C ARG A 30 19.03 6.80 -0.10
N TYR A 31 19.39 7.79 0.71
CA TYR A 31 20.70 7.85 1.35
C TYR A 31 20.87 6.81 2.46
N ALA A 32 19.77 6.36 3.08
CA ALA A 32 19.77 5.31 4.09
C ALA A 32 19.85 3.90 3.49
N SER A 33 19.66 3.74 2.17
CA SER A 33 19.83 2.46 1.47
C SER A 33 21.28 1.98 1.62
N LYS A 34 21.43 0.75 2.12
CA LYS A 34 22.73 0.18 2.48
C LYS A 34 23.30 -0.69 1.36
N GLU A 35 22.45 -1.21 0.49
CA GLU A 35 22.84 -2.14 -0.57
C GLU A 35 22.10 -1.85 -1.87
N ASN A 36 22.78 -1.99 -3.00
CA ASN A 36 22.15 -1.95 -4.33
C ASN A 36 21.46 -3.28 -4.66
N SER A 37 20.53 -3.73 -3.82
CA SER A 37 19.80 -4.99 -3.97
C SER A 37 18.29 -4.76 -4.08
N MET A 38 17.61 -5.64 -4.83
CA MET A 38 16.15 -5.60 -4.96
C MET A 38 15.46 -5.81 -3.61
N SER A 39 16.08 -6.58 -2.70
CA SER A 39 15.55 -6.74 -1.35
C SER A 39 15.69 -5.47 -0.51
N ASP A 40 16.75 -4.69 -0.69
CA ASP A 40 16.88 -3.40 0.01
C ASP A 40 15.83 -2.41 -0.52
N PHE A 41 15.68 -2.34 -1.83
CA PHE A 41 14.73 -1.42 -2.47
C PHE A 41 13.26 -1.76 -2.18
N TYR A 42 12.83 -3.01 -2.38
CA TYR A 42 11.41 -3.40 -2.25
C TYR A 42 11.00 -3.80 -0.83
N LEU A 43 11.94 -4.28 0.00
CA LEU A 43 11.64 -4.79 1.34
C LEU A 43 12.33 -3.98 2.45
N ALA A 44 13.03 -2.88 2.12
CA ALA A 44 13.82 -2.09 3.07
C ALA A 44 14.76 -2.97 3.91
N GLY A 45 15.43 -3.93 3.25
CA GLY A 45 16.33 -4.88 3.88
C GLY A 45 15.63 -5.85 4.86
N ARG A 46 14.30 -5.93 4.84
CA ARG A 46 13.45 -6.65 5.81
C ARG A 46 13.62 -6.16 7.26
N GLY A 47 14.11 -4.93 7.45
CA GLY A 47 14.40 -4.33 8.75
C GLY A 47 13.26 -3.50 9.35
N MET A 48 12.17 -3.26 8.62
CA MET A 48 11.05 -2.47 9.11
C MET A 48 10.34 -3.17 10.27
N GLY A 49 10.19 -2.45 11.39
CA GLY A 49 9.41 -2.92 12.53
C GLY A 49 7.91 -3.03 12.21
N VAL A 50 7.19 -3.83 13.01
CA VAL A 50 5.75 -4.09 12.82
C VAL A 50 4.93 -2.81 12.79
N PHE A 51 5.27 -1.82 13.61
CA PHE A 51 4.56 -0.54 13.66
C PHE A 51 4.68 0.25 12.35
N VAL A 52 5.89 0.34 11.79
CA VAL A 52 6.12 1.03 10.51
C VAL A 52 5.39 0.30 9.37
N LEU A 53 5.49 -1.03 9.33
CA LEU A 53 4.77 -1.85 8.35
C LEU A 53 3.25 -1.68 8.45
N PHE A 54 2.70 -1.60 9.66
CA PHE A 54 1.29 -1.35 9.89
C PHE A 54 0.85 0.02 9.34
N LEU A 55 1.62 1.08 9.61
CA LEU A 55 1.34 2.41 9.09
C LEU A 55 1.42 2.46 7.56
N THR A 56 2.43 1.80 6.97
CA THR A 56 2.56 1.69 5.51
C THR A 56 1.36 0.97 4.91
N LEU A 57 0.96 -0.17 5.47
CA LEU A 57 -0.20 -0.93 5.01
C LEU A 57 -1.49 -0.08 5.11
N TYR A 58 -1.67 0.63 6.23
CA TYR A 58 -2.81 1.51 6.43
C TYR A 58 -2.83 2.65 5.41
N ALA A 59 -1.70 3.32 5.19
CA ALA A 59 -1.59 4.41 4.20
C ALA A 59 -1.85 3.93 2.76
N THR A 60 -1.39 2.72 2.40
CA THR A 60 -1.71 2.11 1.10
C THR A 60 -3.20 1.83 0.95
N GLN A 61 -3.85 1.35 2.02
CA GLN A 61 -5.23 0.90 1.95
C GLN A 61 -6.25 2.03 2.04
N TYR A 62 -5.92 3.12 2.73
CA TYR A 62 -6.79 4.28 2.93
C TYR A 62 -6.18 5.51 2.24
N SER A 63 -6.70 5.83 1.05
CA SER A 63 -6.29 6.98 0.26
C SER A 63 -7.39 8.05 0.17
N GLY A 64 -7.11 9.17 -0.50
CA GLY A 64 -8.10 10.21 -0.76
C GLY A 64 -9.35 9.70 -1.48
N ASN A 65 -9.20 8.71 -2.36
CA ASN A 65 -10.33 8.06 -3.04
C ASN A 65 -11.28 7.39 -2.03
N THR A 66 -10.73 6.69 -1.03
CA THR A 66 -11.51 6.05 0.02
C THR A 66 -12.25 7.11 0.84
N MET A 67 -11.57 8.17 1.28
CA MET A 67 -12.21 9.20 2.12
C MET A 67 -13.37 9.91 1.42
N ILE A 68 -13.20 10.34 0.17
CA ILE A 68 -14.24 11.06 -0.58
C ILE A 68 -15.32 10.09 -1.07
N GLY A 69 -14.91 8.92 -1.56
CA GLY A 69 -15.83 7.92 -2.12
C GLY A 69 -16.78 7.32 -1.09
N PHE A 70 -16.26 6.88 0.06
CA PHE A 70 -17.08 6.28 1.11
C PHE A 70 -17.97 7.31 1.80
N SER A 71 -17.48 8.52 2.08
CA SER A 71 -18.31 9.59 2.65
C SER A 71 -19.44 10.00 1.70
N GLY A 72 -19.16 10.14 0.41
CA GLY A 72 -20.18 10.43 -0.59
C GLY A 72 -21.22 9.31 -0.75
N ARG A 73 -20.80 8.04 -0.64
CA ARG A 73 -21.74 6.90 -0.61
C ARG A 73 -22.58 6.88 0.66
N ALA A 74 -21.97 7.12 1.82
CA ALA A 74 -22.69 7.20 3.09
C ALA A 74 -23.75 8.31 3.08
N TYR A 75 -23.43 9.47 2.50
CA TYR A 75 -24.40 10.56 2.31
C TYR A 75 -25.62 10.15 1.49
N ARG A 76 -25.43 9.35 0.42
CA ARG A 76 -26.52 8.93 -0.48
C ARG A 76 -27.27 7.68 -0.04
N GLN A 77 -26.58 6.73 0.60
CA GLN A 77 -27.08 5.38 0.90
C GLN A 77 -27.29 5.14 2.39
N GLY A 78 -26.93 6.10 3.25
CA GLY A 78 -27.06 6.01 4.69
C GLY A 78 -26.32 4.80 5.28
N PHE A 79 -26.94 4.15 6.25
CA PHE A 79 -26.37 3.06 7.03
C PHE A 79 -26.01 1.81 6.22
N THR A 80 -26.56 1.61 5.02
CA THR A 80 -26.19 0.50 4.14
C THR A 80 -24.69 0.52 3.80
N THR A 81 -24.05 1.69 3.83
CA THR A 81 -22.60 1.82 3.62
C THR A 81 -21.77 1.13 4.71
N LEU A 82 -22.32 0.88 5.91
CA LEU A 82 -21.62 0.17 6.99
C LEU A 82 -21.23 -1.27 6.62
N VAL A 83 -21.92 -1.88 5.66
CA VAL A 83 -21.56 -3.20 5.13
C VAL A 83 -20.12 -3.21 4.58
N ALA A 84 -19.64 -2.07 4.03
CA ALA A 84 -18.26 -1.95 3.57
C ALA A 84 -17.24 -2.14 4.70
N VAL A 85 -17.55 -1.70 5.92
CA VAL A 85 -16.69 -1.90 7.10
C VAL A 85 -16.57 -3.38 7.40
N THR A 86 -17.68 -4.13 7.35
CA THR A 86 -17.68 -5.59 7.55
C THR A 86 -16.80 -6.29 6.51
N PHE A 87 -16.91 -5.91 5.23
CA PHE A 87 -16.05 -6.45 4.17
C PHE A 87 -14.57 -6.10 4.39
N MET A 88 -14.24 -4.88 4.82
CA MET A 88 -12.86 -4.51 5.15
C MET A 88 -12.30 -5.35 6.30
N CYS A 89 -13.07 -5.56 7.37
CA CYS A 89 -12.68 -6.45 8.47
C CYS A 89 -12.48 -7.90 8.01
N ALA A 90 -13.32 -8.40 7.11
CA ALA A 90 -13.18 -9.74 6.54
C ALA A 90 -11.89 -9.89 5.71
N ILE A 91 -11.54 -8.88 4.89
CA ILE A 91 -10.29 -8.87 4.11
C ILE A 91 -9.07 -8.93 5.03
N ILE A 92 -9.05 -8.11 6.10
CA ILE A 92 -7.95 -8.13 7.09
C ILE A 92 -7.86 -9.50 7.77
N SER A 93 -9.01 -10.10 8.13
CA SER A 93 -9.05 -11.41 8.77
C SER A 93 -8.48 -12.51 7.86
N LEU A 94 -8.90 -12.53 6.59
CA LEU A 94 -8.35 -13.42 5.56
C LEU A 94 -6.85 -13.21 5.37
N TYR A 95 -6.41 -11.95 5.29
CA TYR A 95 -5.00 -11.61 5.17
C TYR A 95 -4.19 -12.17 6.34
N LEU A 96 -4.64 -12.02 7.58
CA LEU A 96 -3.96 -12.53 8.77
C LEU A 96 -3.88 -14.06 8.84
N ILE A 97 -4.75 -14.79 8.13
CA ILE A 97 -4.65 -16.26 8.03
C ILE A 97 -3.50 -16.67 7.10
N TYR A 98 -3.34 -15.99 5.95
CA TYR A 98 -2.34 -16.37 4.94
C TYR A 98 -0.99 -15.68 5.11
N ALA A 99 -0.97 -14.42 5.52
CA ALA A 99 0.23 -13.57 5.57
C ALA A 99 1.33 -14.12 6.50
N PRO A 100 1.06 -14.64 7.71
CA PRO A 100 2.12 -15.17 8.58
C PRO A 100 2.86 -16.36 7.97
N ARG A 101 2.12 -17.24 7.28
CA ARG A 101 2.71 -18.40 6.59
C ARG A 101 3.53 -17.94 5.38
N LEU A 102 3.00 -17.02 4.59
CA LEU A 102 3.69 -16.48 3.42
C LEU A 102 4.94 -15.69 3.82
N TYR A 103 4.89 -14.92 4.91
CA TYR A 103 6.02 -14.18 5.46
C TYR A 103 7.19 -15.11 5.83
N ARG A 104 6.90 -16.21 6.55
CA ARG A 104 7.93 -17.22 6.90
C ARG A 104 8.56 -17.83 5.65
N LEU A 105 7.74 -18.13 4.63
CA LEU A 105 8.21 -18.75 3.40
C LEU A 105 9.00 -17.78 2.51
N SER A 106 8.57 -16.52 2.42
CA SER A 106 9.29 -15.43 1.75
C SER A 106 10.65 -15.21 2.39
N LYS A 107 10.73 -15.19 3.73
CA LYS A 107 12.01 -15.05 4.44
C LYS A 107 12.94 -16.24 4.19
N LYS A 108 12.42 -17.47 4.15
CA LYS A 108 13.22 -18.69 3.92
C LYS A 108 13.76 -18.77 2.48
N ASN A 109 12.95 -18.45 1.49
CA ASN A 109 13.26 -18.68 0.08
C ASN A 109 13.61 -17.39 -0.69
N GLY A 110 13.63 -16.25 -0.01
CA GLY A 110 14.02 -14.97 -0.60
C GLY A 110 12.99 -14.30 -1.51
N TYR A 111 11.70 -14.68 -1.44
CA TYR A 111 10.68 -14.08 -2.33
C TYR A 111 10.54 -12.57 -2.13
N ILE A 112 10.44 -11.84 -3.23
CA ILE A 112 10.19 -10.41 -3.29
C ILE A 112 8.78 -10.15 -3.82
N THR A 113 8.34 -10.93 -4.81
CA THR A 113 7.02 -10.79 -5.45
C THR A 113 6.10 -11.98 -5.13
N LEU A 114 4.79 -11.78 -5.35
CA LEU A 114 3.83 -12.90 -5.31
C LEU A 114 4.14 -13.92 -6.42
N GLY A 115 4.63 -13.46 -7.57
CA GLY A 115 5.05 -14.31 -8.69
C GLY A 115 6.15 -15.30 -8.29
N ASP A 116 7.12 -14.87 -7.47
CA ASP A 116 8.21 -15.74 -6.98
C ASP A 116 7.64 -16.92 -6.18
N PHE A 117 6.64 -16.66 -5.34
CA PHE A 117 5.96 -17.70 -4.56
C PHE A 117 5.20 -18.68 -5.47
N ILE A 118 4.46 -18.17 -6.46
CA ILE A 118 3.70 -19.01 -7.40
C ILE A 118 4.65 -19.87 -8.24
N GLN A 119 5.71 -19.27 -8.79
CA GLN A 119 6.72 -19.98 -9.57
C GLN A 119 7.39 -21.07 -8.74
N HIS A 120 7.77 -20.77 -7.49
CA HIS A 120 8.39 -21.76 -6.62
C HIS A 120 7.42 -22.89 -6.25
N ARG A 121 6.14 -22.59 -6.00
CA ARG A 121 5.14 -23.57 -5.54
C ARG A 121 4.61 -24.48 -6.64
N PHE A 122 4.42 -23.95 -7.85
CA PHE A 122 3.76 -24.61 -8.96
C PHE A 122 4.69 -24.92 -10.14
N LYS A 123 5.90 -24.34 -10.17
CA LYS A 123 6.90 -24.54 -11.23
C LYS A 123 6.37 -24.28 -12.64
N SER A 124 5.37 -23.41 -12.78
CA SER A 124 4.71 -23.10 -14.05
C SER A 124 4.83 -21.62 -14.37
N THR A 125 5.63 -21.32 -15.40
CA THR A 125 5.83 -19.94 -15.87
C THR A 125 4.54 -19.33 -16.40
N ALA A 126 3.71 -20.11 -17.09
CA ALA A 126 2.41 -19.65 -17.58
C ALA A 126 1.52 -19.18 -16.42
N LEU A 127 1.41 -19.98 -15.35
CA LEU A 127 0.64 -19.62 -14.17
C LEU A 127 1.19 -18.37 -13.49
N THR A 128 2.51 -18.28 -13.34
CA THR A 128 3.17 -17.11 -12.74
C THR A 128 2.87 -15.83 -13.52
N VAL A 129 2.96 -15.87 -14.84
CA VAL A 129 2.63 -14.72 -15.71
C VAL A 129 1.15 -14.38 -15.62
N THR A 130 0.25 -15.36 -15.66
CA THR A 130 -1.19 -15.12 -15.52
C THR A 130 -1.51 -14.45 -14.18
N VAL A 131 -0.95 -14.94 -13.07
CA VAL A 131 -1.17 -14.33 -11.75
C VAL A 131 -0.58 -12.91 -11.69
N ALA A 132 0.61 -12.69 -12.27
CA ALA A 132 1.21 -11.37 -12.33
C ALA A 132 0.34 -10.38 -13.13
N ILE A 133 -0.22 -10.80 -14.28
CA ILE A 133 -1.13 -9.99 -15.08
C ILE A 133 -2.41 -9.68 -14.31
N ILE A 134 -3.02 -10.68 -13.66
CA ILE A 134 -4.21 -10.48 -12.84
C ILE A 134 -3.92 -9.48 -11.71
N ALA A 135 -2.78 -9.61 -11.03
CA ALA A 135 -2.38 -8.70 -9.97
C ALA A 135 -2.17 -7.27 -10.47
N LEU A 136 -1.60 -7.09 -11.68
CA LEU A 136 -1.44 -5.78 -12.31
C LEU A 136 -2.77 -5.13 -12.69
N ILE A 137 -3.76 -5.92 -13.16
CA ILE A 137 -5.09 -5.41 -13.53
C ILE A 137 -5.94 -5.09 -12.29
N ALA A 138 -5.76 -5.84 -11.21
CA ALA A 138 -6.53 -5.67 -9.99
C ALA A 138 -6.05 -4.51 -9.09
N LEU A 139 -4.84 -3.99 -9.32
CA LEU A 139 -4.24 -2.86 -8.60
C LEU A 139 -4.87 -1.53 -9.03
#